data_AF-U2T1Z7-F1
#
_entry.id   AF-U2T1Z7-F1
#
_cell.length_a   1.000
_cell.length_b   1.000
_cell.length_c   1.000
_cell.angle_alpha   90.00
_cell.angle_beta   90.00
_cell.angle_gamma   90.00
#
_symmetry.space_group_name_H-M   'P 1'
#
loop_
_entity.id
_entity.type
_entity.pdbx_description
1 polymer ?
#
loop_
_entity_poly.entity_id
_entity_poly.type
_entity_poly.pdbx_seq_one_letter_code
_entity_poly.pdbx_strand_id
1 'polypeptide(L)'
;ARRAGRLAETLRAGREKAASGATIEELLWHTWERSGLAGRWLEQSERSGIVADEANRHLDGVVALFTAARRFVERYPERPAADFVVELLGAEVPEDTLAAQTAGPAVLVCTPSATVGREFEVVAVSGLQESVWPNLRLRGSLLHPQELADALDGRETATEDQRAQVLGDELRMFALAVSRARGQVILTATANDDEQPSPFLRLPGELSVDDRDEGIHPLSLRGMVGRLRRRLATTGS
;
A
#
# COMPACT_ATOMS: atom_id res chain seq x y z
N ALA A 1 1.79 43.06 -6.42
CA ALA A 1 1.10 43.97 -5.48
C ALA A 1 -0.28 43.47 -5.05
N ARG A 2 -1.32 43.45 -5.91
CA ARG A 2 -2.71 43.13 -5.50
C ARG A 2 -2.93 41.74 -4.86
N ARG A 3 -2.33 40.67 -5.39
CA ARG A 3 -2.46 39.31 -4.81
C ARG A 3 -1.80 39.19 -3.43
N ALA A 4 -0.60 39.74 -3.29
CA ALA A 4 0.11 39.78 -2.01
C ALA A 4 -0.65 40.60 -0.96
N GLY A 5 -1.26 41.72 -1.36
CA GLY A 5 -2.12 42.51 -0.46
C GLY A 5 -3.33 41.74 0.04
N ARG A 6 -4.04 41.01 -0.84
CA ARG A 6 -5.17 40.15 -0.42
C ARG A 6 -4.74 39.04 0.54
N LEU A 7 -3.60 38.40 0.28
CA LEU A 7 -3.07 37.36 1.17
C LEU A 7 -2.74 37.95 2.55
N ALA A 8 -2.03 39.08 2.60
CA ALA A 8 -1.70 39.75 3.85
C ALA A 8 -2.95 40.13 4.65
N GLU A 9 -4.00 40.62 3.97
CA GLU A 9 -5.27 40.93 4.61
C GLU A 9 -5.99 39.69 5.14
N THR A 10 -6.01 38.58 4.37
CA THR A 10 -6.56 37.30 4.82
C THR A 10 -5.84 36.78 6.06
N LEU A 11 -4.51 36.85 6.10
CA LEU A 11 -3.71 36.43 7.26
C LEU A 11 -3.93 37.34 8.47
N ARG A 12 -4.06 38.66 8.27
CA ARG A 12 -4.38 39.60 9.34
C ARG A 12 -5.75 39.30 9.96
N ALA A 13 -6.78 39.16 9.12
CA ALA A 13 -8.12 38.82 9.58
C ALA A 13 -8.19 37.43 10.23
N GLY A 14 -7.44 36.46 9.70
CA GLY A 14 -7.29 35.13 10.31
C GLY A 14 -6.65 35.18 11.69
N ARG A 15 -5.61 36.02 11.88
CA ARG A 15 -4.98 36.23 13.19
C ARG A 15 -5.94 36.85 14.20
N GLU A 16 -6.74 37.83 13.77
CA GLU A 16 -7.76 38.46 14.62
C GLU A 16 -8.84 37.44 15.05
N LYS A 17 -9.31 36.60 14.13
CA LYS A 17 -10.25 35.50 14.42
C LYS A 17 -9.66 34.45 15.37
N ALA A 18 -8.40 34.07 15.17
CA ALA A 18 -7.73 33.13 16.06
C ALA A 18 -7.60 33.71 17.48
N ALA A 19 -7.30 35.00 17.61
CA ALA A 19 -7.24 35.69 18.90
C ALA A 19 -8.62 35.80 19.58
N SER A 20 -9.72 35.81 18.81
CA SER A 20 -11.08 35.75 19.35
C SER A 20 -11.57 34.34 19.66
N GLY A 21 -10.71 33.31 19.58
CA GLY A 21 -11.06 31.92 19.89
C GLY A 21 -11.76 31.17 18.76
N ALA A 22 -11.64 31.61 17.51
CA ALA A 22 -12.18 30.86 16.38
C ALA A 22 -11.52 29.47 16.27
N THR A 23 -12.34 28.48 15.93
CA THR A 23 -11.89 27.10 15.71
C THR A 23 -11.04 26.99 14.44
N ILE A 24 -10.28 25.91 14.31
CA ILE A 24 -9.49 25.66 13.10
C ILE A 24 -10.38 25.58 11.86
N GLU A 25 -11.56 24.96 11.96
CA GLU A 25 -12.51 24.84 10.85
C GLU A 25 -12.95 26.21 10.32
N GLU A 26 -13.29 27.14 11.22
CA GLU A 26 -13.67 28.52 10.85
C GLU A 26 -12.51 29.30 10.21
N LEU A 27 -11.28 29.11 10.70
CA LEU A 27 -10.08 29.75 10.14
C LEU A 27 -9.73 29.21 8.76
N LEU A 28 -9.86 27.90 8.56
CA LEU A 28 -9.67 27.25 7.26
C LEU A 28 -10.75 27.71 6.28
N TRP A 29 -12.01 27.76 6.69
CA TRP A 29 -13.11 28.23 5.84
C TRP A 29 -12.90 29.68 5.39
N HIS A 30 -12.55 30.57 6.33
CA HIS A 30 -12.22 31.97 6.02
C HIS A 30 -11.08 32.10 5.01
N THR A 31 -10.03 31.27 5.15
CA THR A 31 -8.89 31.28 4.23
C THR A 31 -9.26 30.71 2.87
N TRP A 32 -10.04 29.63 2.84
CA TRP A 32 -10.50 28.95 1.64
C TRP A 32 -11.40 29.86 0.79
N GLU A 33 -12.42 30.48 1.38
CA GLU A 33 -13.31 31.41 0.68
C GLU A 33 -12.54 32.60 0.08
N ARG A 34 -11.65 33.22 0.87
CA ARG A 34 -10.87 34.38 0.41
C ARG A 34 -9.81 34.03 -0.63
N SER A 35 -9.42 32.77 -0.75
CA SER A 35 -8.45 32.32 -1.76
C SER A 35 -9.02 32.44 -3.19
N GLY A 36 -10.34 32.26 -3.34
CA GLY A 36 -11.02 32.18 -4.64
C GLY A 36 -10.60 30.97 -5.48
N LEU A 37 -9.91 29.98 -4.89
CA LEU A 37 -9.42 28.80 -5.59
C LEU A 37 -10.52 27.77 -5.86
N ALA A 38 -11.55 27.71 -5.02
CA ALA A 38 -12.64 26.73 -5.10
C ALA A 38 -13.25 26.65 -6.51
N GLY A 39 -13.76 27.77 -7.04
CA GLY A 39 -14.39 27.78 -8.36
C GLY A 39 -13.40 27.47 -9.49
N ARG A 40 -12.16 27.96 -9.38
CA ARG A 40 -11.13 27.72 -10.40
C ARG A 40 -10.71 26.25 -10.46
N TRP A 41 -10.47 25.63 -9.31
CA TRP A 41 -10.07 24.23 -9.26
C TRP A 41 -11.22 23.31 -9.64
N LEU A 42 -12.47 23.65 -9.27
CA LEU A 42 -13.66 22.92 -9.72
C LEU A 42 -13.80 22.95 -11.25
N GLU A 43 -13.71 24.13 -11.87
CA GLU A 43 -13.78 24.25 -13.32
C GLU A 43 -12.62 23.53 -14.03
N GLN A 44 -11.45 23.46 -13.40
CA GLN A 44 -10.29 22.73 -13.92
C GLN A 44 -10.45 21.23 -13.78
N SER A 45 -11.01 20.73 -12.68
CA SER A 45 -11.21 19.30 -12.41
C SER A 45 -12.30 18.66 -13.27
N GLU A 46 -13.28 19.44 -13.73
CA GLU A 46 -14.33 18.97 -14.66
C GLU A 46 -13.82 18.71 -16.08
N ARG A 47 -12.61 19.17 -16.41
CA ARG A 47 -11.97 18.93 -17.71
C ARG A 47 -11.27 17.57 -17.73
N SER A 48 -10.63 17.22 -18.84
CA SER A 48 -9.83 16.00 -18.96
C SER A 48 -8.33 16.31 -19.08
N GLY A 49 -7.50 15.35 -18.68
CA GLY A 49 -6.04 15.40 -18.79
C GLY A 49 -5.33 15.91 -17.53
N ILE A 50 -4.01 16.11 -17.64
CA ILE A 50 -3.09 16.34 -16.51
C ILE A 50 -3.53 17.49 -15.59
N VAL A 51 -4.06 18.58 -16.16
CA VAL A 51 -4.52 19.74 -15.38
C VAL A 51 -5.74 19.40 -14.52
N ALA A 52 -6.64 18.55 -15.02
CA ALA A 52 -7.80 18.10 -14.26
C ALA A 52 -7.40 17.15 -13.14
N ASP A 53 -6.46 16.23 -13.42
CA ASP A 53 -5.92 15.31 -12.42
C ASP A 53 -5.20 16.07 -11.29
N GLU A 54 -4.44 17.10 -11.64
CA GLU A 54 -3.77 17.96 -10.65
C GLU A 54 -4.80 18.74 -9.80
N ALA A 55 -5.83 19.31 -10.44
CA ALA A 55 -6.91 20.00 -9.73
C ALA A 55 -7.69 19.08 -8.79
N ASN A 56 -8.01 17.85 -9.23
CA ASN A 56 -8.64 16.83 -8.38
C ASN A 56 -7.76 16.51 -7.17
N ARG A 57 -6.46 16.28 -7.36
CA ARG A 57 -5.53 16.01 -6.26
C ARG A 57 -5.47 17.16 -5.24
N HIS A 58 -5.46 18.41 -5.72
CA HIS A 58 -5.48 19.58 -4.83
C HIS A 58 -6.79 19.66 -4.04
N LEU A 59 -7.94 19.36 -4.68
CA LEU A 59 -9.25 19.33 -4.03
C LEU A 59 -9.33 18.21 -2.99
N ASP A 60 -8.85 17.00 -3.30
CA ASP A 60 -8.80 15.87 -2.37
C ASP A 60 -7.97 16.22 -1.12
N GLY A 61 -6.83 16.89 -1.30
CA GLY A 61 -6.01 17.38 -0.19
C GLY A 61 -6.73 18.39 0.70
N VAL A 62 -7.50 19.31 0.10
CA VAL A 62 -8.33 20.26 0.86
C VAL A 62 -9.44 19.54 1.64
N VAL A 63 -10.14 18.59 1.01
CA VAL A 63 -11.20 17.80 1.67
C VAL A 63 -10.64 16.99 2.84
N ALA A 64 -9.46 16.37 2.67
CA ALA A 64 -8.77 15.66 3.73
C ALA A 64 -8.43 16.59 4.90
N LEU A 65 -7.89 17.78 4.62
CA LEU A 65 -7.56 18.79 5.64
C LEU A 65 -8.80 19.24 6.44
N PHE A 66 -9.91 19.53 5.77
CA PHE A 66 -11.16 19.91 6.46
C PHE A 66 -11.74 18.76 7.27
N THR A 67 -11.61 17.51 6.78
CA THR A 67 -12.05 16.32 7.53
C THR A 67 -11.25 16.15 8.82
N ALA A 68 -9.92 16.30 8.75
CA ALA A 68 -9.05 16.27 9.93
C ALA A 68 -9.37 17.41 10.92
N ALA A 69 -9.54 18.64 10.40
CA ALA A 69 -9.89 19.80 11.21
C ALA A 69 -11.22 19.63 11.95
N ARG A 70 -12.26 19.11 11.27
CA ARG A 70 -13.56 18.83 11.87
C ARG A 70 -13.45 17.78 12.98
N ARG A 71 -12.73 16.68 12.74
CA ARG A 71 -12.49 15.64 13.77
C ARG A 71 -11.76 16.20 14.99
N PHE A 72 -10.78 17.09 14.77
CA PHE A 72 -10.07 17.75 15.86
C PHE A 72 -11.01 18.60 16.71
N VAL A 73 -11.88 19.41 16.09
CA VAL A 73 -12.87 20.25 16.79
C VAL A 73 -13.90 19.39 17.52
N GLU A 74 -14.41 18.32 16.89
CA GLU A 74 -15.36 17.38 17.52
C GLU A 74 -14.76 16.68 18.74
N ARG A 75 -13.46 16.32 18.69
CA ARG A 75 -12.77 15.61 19.76
C ARG A 75 -12.25 16.55 20.86
N TYR A 76 -11.87 17.77 20.51
CA TYR A 76 -11.25 18.74 21.41
C TYR A 76 -11.81 20.17 21.21
N PRO A 77 -13.07 20.43 21.57
CA PRO A 77 -13.72 21.72 21.29
C PRO A 77 -13.01 22.94 21.91
N GLU A 78 -12.38 22.75 23.07
CA GLU A 78 -11.73 23.82 23.85
C GLU A 78 -10.26 24.06 23.45
N ARG A 79 -9.69 23.24 22.56
CA ARG A 79 -8.28 23.38 22.17
C ARG A 79 -8.12 24.49 21.11
N PRO A 80 -7.06 25.31 21.23
CA PRO A 80 -6.82 26.38 20.27
C PRO A 80 -6.45 25.82 18.89
N ALA A 81 -6.82 26.53 17.83
CA ALA A 81 -6.51 26.12 16.46
C ALA A 81 -5.00 25.93 16.16
N ALA A 82 -4.13 26.61 16.92
CA ALA A 82 -2.68 26.47 16.79
C ALA A 82 -2.20 25.05 17.13
N ASP A 83 -2.85 24.39 18.09
CA ASP A 83 -2.52 23.02 18.48
C ASP A 83 -2.75 22.04 17.34
N PHE A 84 -3.84 22.19 16.58
CA PHE A 84 -4.09 21.39 15.39
C PHE A 84 -2.97 21.53 14.37
N VAL A 85 -2.48 22.76 14.14
CA VAL A 85 -1.39 23.00 13.18
C VAL A 85 -0.10 22.32 13.63
N VAL A 86 0.22 22.38 14.93
CA VAL A 86 1.38 21.69 15.51
C VAL A 86 1.24 20.17 15.36
N GLU A 87 0.06 19.62 15.65
CA GLU A 87 -0.23 18.19 15.56
C GLU A 87 -0.13 17.70 14.11
N LEU A 88 -0.74 18.43 13.17
CA LEU A 88 -0.70 18.11 11.74
C LEU A 88 0.71 18.17 11.16
N LEU A 89 1.50 19.19 11.52
CA LEU A 89 2.88 19.33 11.05
C LEU A 89 3.87 18.39 11.75
N GLY A 90 3.52 17.92 12.95
CA GLY A 90 4.30 16.95 13.72
C GLY A 90 3.97 15.49 13.43
N ALA A 91 2.94 15.21 12.62
CA ALA A 91 2.55 13.86 12.26
C ALA A 91 3.61 13.21 11.33
N GLU A 92 4.32 12.22 11.85
CA GLU A 92 5.30 11.43 11.07
C GLU A 92 4.64 10.38 10.16
N VAL A 93 3.41 9.99 10.49
CA VAL A 93 2.62 9.03 9.72
C VAL A 93 1.44 9.76 9.10
N PRO A 94 1.21 9.64 7.79
CA PRO A 94 0.00 10.18 7.16
C PRO A 94 -1.24 9.62 7.86
N GLU A 95 -2.20 10.47 8.22
CA GLU A 95 -3.49 9.97 8.68
C GLU A 95 -4.16 9.16 7.57
N ASP A 96 -4.64 7.96 7.92
CA ASP A 96 -5.39 7.11 7.01
C ASP A 96 -6.63 7.88 6.51
N THR A 97 -6.58 8.26 5.23
CA THR A 97 -7.67 8.98 4.59
C THR A 97 -8.66 7.96 4.06
N LEU A 98 -9.80 7.83 4.73
CA LEU A 98 -10.94 7.01 4.27
C LEU A 98 -11.69 7.66 3.09
N ALA A 99 -11.22 8.80 2.59
CA ALA A 99 -11.83 9.47 1.45
C ALA A 99 -11.67 8.61 0.19
N ALA A 100 -12.78 8.29 -0.46
CA ALA A 100 -12.77 7.57 -1.72
C ALA A 100 -12.10 8.45 -2.78
N GLN A 101 -10.87 8.11 -3.16
CA GLN A 101 -10.24 8.74 -4.30
C GLN A 101 -10.94 8.23 -5.56
N THR A 102 -11.42 9.15 -6.40
CA THR A 102 -12.01 8.80 -7.69
C THR A 102 -10.89 8.35 -8.61
N ALA A 103 -10.62 7.05 -8.64
CA ALA A 103 -9.73 6.47 -9.62
C ALA A 103 -10.50 6.36 -10.95
N GLY A 104 -10.06 7.11 -11.96
CA GLY A 104 -10.40 6.82 -13.35
C GLY A 104 -9.87 5.43 -13.77
N PRO A 105 -9.84 5.11 -15.08
CA PRO A 105 -9.23 3.87 -15.55
C PRO A 105 -7.75 3.83 -15.12
N ALA A 106 -7.44 3.00 -14.13
CA ALA A 106 -6.14 2.93 -13.48
C ALA A 106 -5.76 1.49 -13.13
N VAL A 107 -4.45 1.25 -12.97
CA VAL A 107 -3.92 -0.02 -12.47
C VAL A 107 -3.90 0.02 -10.94
N LEU A 108 -4.55 -0.94 -10.30
CA LEU A 108 -4.53 -1.08 -8.85
C LEU A 108 -3.18 -1.69 -8.42
N VAL A 109 -2.42 -0.95 -7.60
CA VAL A 109 -1.23 -1.46 -6.92
C VAL A 109 -1.56 -1.60 -5.44
N CYS A 110 -1.55 -2.82 -4.92
CA CYS A 110 -1.91 -3.09 -3.54
C CYS A 110 -1.21 -4.34 -3.00
N THR A 111 -1.33 -4.56 -1.69
CA THR A 111 -0.88 -5.82 -1.07
C THR A 111 -1.84 -6.95 -1.41
N PRO A 112 -1.39 -8.22 -1.34
CA PRO A 112 -2.25 -9.38 -1.61
C PRO A 112 -3.57 -9.39 -0.83
N SER A 113 -3.55 -9.00 0.44
CA SER A 113 -4.74 -8.95 1.30
C SER A 113 -5.78 -7.91 0.85
N ALA A 114 -5.36 -6.84 0.18
CA ALA A 114 -6.27 -5.82 -0.36
C ALA A 114 -7.05 -6.29 -1.60
N THR A 115 -6.75 -7.48 -2.13
CA THR A 115 -7.44 -8.07 -3.28
C THR A 115 -8.66 -8.93 -2.89
N VAL A 116 -8.93 -9.10 -1.59
CA VAL A 116 -10.11 -9.83 -1.11
C VAL A 116 -11.39 -9.18 -1.65
N GLY A 117 -12.27 -10.01 -2.25
CA GLY A 117 -13.55 -9.56 -2.78
C GLY A 117 -13.48 -8.74 -4.08
N ARG A 118 -12.32 -8.72 -4.75
CA ARG A 118 -12.11 -8.02 -6.03
C ARG A 118 -11.68 -9.00 -7.11
N GLU A 119 -11.98 -8.72 -8.37
CA GLU A 119 -11.53 -9.55 -9.50
C GLU A 119 -10.98 -8.65 -10.62
N PHE A 120 -10.01 -9.16 -11.37
CA PHE A 120 -9.29 -8.42 -12.41
C PHE A 120 -9.11 -9.29 -13.65
N GLU A 121 -9.10 -8.69 -14.84
CA GLU A 121 -8.77 -9.43 -16.08
C GLU A 121 -7.31 -9.94 -16.05
N VAL A 122 -6.40 -9.14 -15.50
CA VAL A 122 -4.98 -9.45 -15.36
C VAL A 122 -4.52 -9.17 -13.93
N VAL A 123 -3.77 -10.10 -13.33
CA VAL A 123 -3.07 -9.89 -12.06
C VAL A 123 -1.57 -10.04 -12.28
N ALA A 124 -0.81 -9.04 -11.84
CA ALA A 124 0.64 -9.10 -11.81
C ALA A 124 1.12 -9.19 -10.35
N VAL A 125 1.79 -10.29 -9.99
CA VAL A 125 2.47 -10.44 -8.71
C VAL A 125 3.94 -10.13 -8.93
N SER A 126 4.40 -9.01 -8.36
CA SER A 126 5.77 -8.53 -8.50
C SER A 126 6.60 -8.76 -7.25
N GLY A 127 7.91 -8.89 -7.44
CA GLY A 127 8.86 -9.05 -6.34
C GLY A 127 8.73 -10.40 -5.61
N LEU A 128 8.41 -11.48 -6.34
CA LEU A 128 8.42 -12.84 -5.79
C LEU A 128 9.86 -13.31 -5.58
N GLN A 129 10.48 -12.83 -4.51
CA GLN A 129 11.86 -13.19 -4.14
C GLN A 129 11.88 -14.12 -2.92
N GLU A 130 12.94 -14.92 -2.84
CA GLU A 130 13.24 -15.73 -1.65
C GLU A 130 13.27 -14.84 -0.40
N SER A 131 12.67 -15.32 0.70
CA SER A 131 12.58 -14.61 1.99
C SER A 131 11.78 -13.30 2.01
N VAL A 132 11.37 -12.76 0.85
CA VAL A 132 10.38 -11.68 0.75
C VAL A 132 8.99 -12.28 0.77
N TRP A 133 8.73 -13.26 -0.10
CA TRP A 133 7.48 -14.00 -0.14
C TRP A 133 7.71 -15.41 -0.70
N PRO A 134 7.54 -16.51 0.08
CA PRO A 134 7.00 -16.60 1.43
C PRO A 134 7.88 -15.95 2.51
N ASN A 135 7.25 -15.26 3.46
CA ASN A 135 7.94 -14.73 4.65
C ASN A 135 7.79 -15.69 5.83
N LEU A 136 8.72 -16.64 5.96
CA LEU A 136 8.68 -17.67 6.99
C LEU A 136 9.19 -17.20 8.37
N ARG A 137 9.32 -15.88 8.58
CA ARG A 137 9.69 -15.35 9.89
C ARG A 137 8.53 -15.57 10.85
N LEU A 138 8.79 -16.31 11.92
CA LEU A 138 7.85 -16.50 13.01
C LEU A 138 7.60 -15.15 13.69
N ARG A 139 6.47 -14.52 13.39
CA ARG A 139 5.99 -13.32 14.08
C ARG A 139 5.20 -13.77 15.31
N GLY A 140 5.90 -14.30 16.30
CA GLY A 140 5.31 -14.60 17.59
C GLY A 140 4.98 -13.31 18.33
N SER A 141 3.71 -13.12 18.69
CA SER A 141 3.36 -12.18 19.76
C SER A 141 3.70 -12.84 21.10
N LEU A 142 4.23 -12.08 22.06
CA LEU A 142 4.54 -12.56 23.42
C LEU A 142 3.37 -13.28 24.10
N LEU A 143 2.14 -12.97 23.68
CA LEU A 143 0.91 -13.50 24.25
C LEU A 143 0.36 -14.72 23.50
N HIS A 144 1.02 -15.16 22.43
CA HIS A 144 0.62 -16.32 21.62
C HIS A 144 -0.90 -16.36 21.31
N PRO A 145 -1.49 -15.26 20.80
CA PRO A 145 -2.95 -15.18 20.61
C PRO A 145 -3.50 -16.27 19.67
N GLN A 146 -2.68 -16.76 18.74
CA GLN A 146 -3.03 -17.89 17.86
C GLN A 146 -3.24 -19.21 18.62
N GLU A 147 -2.63 -19.38 19.80
CA GLU A 147 -2.77 -20.58 20.65
C GLU A 147 -3.96 -20.44 21.62
N LEU A 148 -4.57 -19.25 21.73
CA LEU A 148 -5.66 -18.97 22.67
C LEU A 148 -6.91 -19.81 22.37
N ALA A 149 -7.26 -19.98 21.10
CA ALA A 149 -8.43 -20.77 20.70
C ALA A 149 -8.27 -22.25 21.07
N ASP A 150 -7.08 -22.82 20.82
CA ASP A 150 -6.78 -24.21 21.18
C ASP A 150 -6.68 -24.41 22.69
N ALA A 151 -6.13 -23.43 23.41
CA ALA A 151 -6.10 -23.42 24.87
C ALA A 151 -7.51 -23.35 25.48
N LEU A 152 -8.43 -22.57 24.89
CA LEU A 152 -9.83 -22.49 25.32
C LEU A 152 -10.58 -23.81 25.06
N ASP A 153 -10.27 -24.49 23.96
CA ASP A 153 -10.86 -25.79 23.60
C ASP A 153 -10.19 -26.97 24.32
N GLY A 154 -9.21 -26.71 25.19
CA GLY A 154 -8.51 -27.74 25.98
C GLY A 154 -7.67 -28.70 25.13
N ARG A 155 -7.32 -28.32 23.89
CA ARG A 155 -6.44 -29.12 23.04
C ARG A 155 -5.00 -28.91 23.51
N GLU A 156 -4.24 -29.98 23.68
CA GLU A 156 -2.80 -29.85 23.80
C GLU A 156 -2.29 -29.21 22.50
N THR A 157 -1.63 -28.06 22.62
CA THR A 157 -0.84 -27.51 21.53
C THR A 157 0.33 -28.46 21.33
N ALA A 158 0.10 -29.52 20.57
CA ALA A 158 1.17 -30.29 19.99
C ALA A 158 2.16 -29.28 19.39
N THR A 159 3.46 -29.56 19.48
CA THR A 159 4.53 -28.84 18.78
C THR A 159 4.29 -28.92 17.27
N GLU A 160 3.23 -28.28 16.78
CA GLU A 160 2.99 -28.08 15.37
C GLU A 160 4.14 -27.25 14.86
N ASP A 161 4.63 -27.63 13.68
CA ASP A 161 5.69 -26.90 13.03
C ASP A 161 5.14 -25.52 12.66
N GLN A 162 5.34 -24.54 13.54
CA GLN A 162 4.88 -23.16 13.37
C GLN A 162 5.33 -22.59 12.03
N ARG A 163 6.48 -23.04 11.49
CA ARG A 163 6.94 -22.63 10.17
C ARG A 163 6.08 -23.24 9.05
N ALA A 164 5.62 -24.48 9.22
CA ALA A 164 4.69 -25.10 8.28
C ALA A 164 3.32 -24.42 8.29
N GLN A 165 2.82 -24.00 9.46
CA GLN A 165 1.60 -23.18 9.55
C GLN A 165 1.76 -21.84 8.82
N VAL A 166 2.84 -21.10 9.12
CA VAL A 166 3.14 -19.82 8.44
C VAL A 166 3.28 -20.01 6.94
N LEU A 167 3.97 -21.06 6.48
CA LEU A 167 4.04 -21.38 5.06
C LEU A 167 2.65 -21.65 4.47
N GLY A 168 1.76 -22.33 5.20
CA GLY A 168 0.37 -22.54 4.80
C GLY A 168 -0.41 -21.24 4.65
N ASP A 169 -0.24 -20.28 5.56
CA ASP A 169 -0.83 -18.95 5.46
C ASP A 169 -0.30 -18.16 4.26
N GLU A 170 1.01 -18.19 4.05
CA GLU A 170 1.65 -17.54 2.90
C GLU A 170 1.16 -18.13 1.57
N LEU A 171 1.01 -19.46 1.50
CA LEU A 171 0.46 -20.16 0.34
C LEU A 171 -1.01 -19.80 0.10
N ARG A 172 -1.83 -19.72 1.15
CA ARG A 172 -3.23 -19.27 1.04
C ARG A 172 -3.31 -17.85 0.50
N MET A 173 -2.45 -16.95 0.99
CA MET A 173 -2.40 -15.56 0.52
C MET A 173 -1.93 -15.46 -0.94
N PHE A 174 -0.97 -16.29 -1.34
CA PHE A 174 -0.53 -16.36 -2.74
C PHE A 174 -1.66 -16.87 -3.65
N ALA A 175 -2.33 -17.97 -3.27
CA ALA A 175 -3.46 -18.51 -4.00
C ALA A 175 -4.62 -17.51 -4.08
N LEU A 176 -4.90 -16.78 -3.00
CA LEU A 176 -5.87 -15.69 -2.97
C LEU A 176 -5.57 -14.64 -4.03
N ALA A 177 -4.33 -14.13 -4.08
CA ALA A 177 -3.95 -13.08 -5.02
C ALA A 177 -4.01 -13.55 -6.48
N VAL A 178 -3.42 -14.72 -6.78
CA VAL A 178 -3.39 -15.31 -8.14
C VAL A 178 -4.79 -15.62 -8.64
N SER A 179 -5.66 -16.15 -7.79
CA SER A 179 -7.05 -16.50 -8.17
C SER A 179 -7.95 -15.28 -8.41
N ARG A 180 -7.46 -14.04 -8.26
CA ARG A 180 -8.23 -12.85 -8.68
C ARG A 180 -8.16 -12.57 -10.17
N ALA A 181 -7.24 -13.19 -10.89
CA ALA A 181 -7.17 -13.10 -12.34
C ALA A 181 -8.27 -13.92 -13.00
N ARG A 182 -9.05 -13.28 -13.88
CA ARG A 182 -10.02 -13.95 -14.76
C ARG A 182 -9.39 -14.43 -16.07
N GLY A 183 -8.37 -13.75 -16.56
CA GLY A 183 -7.72 -14.04 -17.84
C GLY A 183 -6.25 -14.43 -17.70
N GLN A 184 -5.42 -13.57 -17.12
CA GLN A 184 -3.97 -13.76 -17.11
C GLN A 184 -3.32 -13.46 -15.75
N VAL A 185 -2.38 -14.32 -15.37
CA VAL A 185 -1.49 -14.10 -14.23
C VAL A 185 -0.07 -13.85 -14.75
N ILE A 186 0.58 -12.81 -14.24
CA ILE A 186 1.98 -12.51 -14.50
C ILE A 186 2.72 -12.61 -13.16
N LEU A 187 3.73 -13.45 -13.09
CA LEU A 187 4.59 -13.58 -11.92
C LEU A 187 6.00 -13.09 -12.28
N THR A 188 6.57 -12.22 -11.46
CA THR A 188 7.91 -11.68 -11.72
C THR A 188 8.80 -11.80 -10.50
N ALA A 189 10.06 -12.12 -10.78
CA ALA A 189 11.14 -12.21 -9.82
C ALA A 189 12.44 -11.78 -10.49
N THR A 190 13.46 -11.54 -9.67
CA THR A 190 14.78 -11.14 -10.12
C THR A 190 15.73 -12.27 -9.76
N ALA A 191 16.62 -12.62 -10.69
CA ALA A 191 17.68 -13.58 -10.46
C ALA A 191 19.02 -12.91 -10.75
N ASN A 192 19.82 -12.68 -9.71
CA ASN A 192 21.19 -12.18 -9.81
C ASN A 192 22.03 -12.78 -8.67
N ASP A 193 23.24 -12.25 -8.45
CA ASP A 193 24.16 -12.78 -7.43
C ASP A 193 23.65 -12.57 -5.99
N ASP A 194 22.82 -11.54 -5.77
CA ASP A 194 22.31 -11.14 -4.45
C ASP A 194 20.84 -11.55 -4.22
N GLU A 195 20.07 -11.74 -5.29
CA GLU A 195 18.63 -12.03 -5.27
C GLU A 195 18.31 -13.37 -5.92
N GLN A 196 17.52 -14.18 -5.21
CA GLN A 196 17.04 -15.47 -5.69
C GLN A 196 15.52 -15.44 -5.87
N PRO A 197 14.99 -16.04 -6.96
CA PRO A 197 13.56 -16.14 -7.17
C PRO A 197 12.85 -16.97 -6.09
N SER A 198 11.62 -16.58 -5.76
CA SER A 198 10.80 -17.26 -4.76
C SER A 198 10.48 -18.70 -5.14
N PRO A 199 10.41 -19.63 -4.17
CA PRO A 199 9.88 -20.98 -4.39
C PRO A 199 8.45 -21.00 -4.96
N PHE A 200 7.65 -19.95 -4.75
CA PHE A 200 6.28 -19.85 -5.28
C PHE A 200 6.22 -19.81 -6.81
N LEU A 201 7.28 -19.37 -7.49
CA LEU A 201 7.35 -19.41 -8.95
C LEU A 201 7.29 -20.82 -9.53
N ARG A 202 7.57 -21.85 -8.71
CA ARG A 202 7.49 -23.25 -9.13
C ARG A 202 6.09 -23.83 -9.03
N LEU A 203 5.17 -23.19 -8.31
CA LEU A 203 3.81 -23.71 -8.07
C LEU A 203 2.93 -23.68 -9.32
N PRO A 204 2.95 -22.65 -10.18
CA PRO A 204 2.21 -22.65 -11.44
C PRO A 204 2.81 -23.58 -12.50
N GLY A 205 3.93 -24.24 -12.21
CA GLY A 205 4.80 -24.97 -13.14
C GLY A 205 4.23 -26.25 -13.77
N GLU A 206 2.93 -26.54 -13.65
CA GLU A 206 2.26 -27.41 -14.63
C GLU A 206 1.91 -26.66 -15.93
N LEU A 207 2.03 -25.32 -15.94
CA LEU A 207 1.92 -24.46 -17.12
C LEU A 207 3.32 -23.97 -17.52
N SER A 208 4.00 -24.82 -18.31
CA SER A 208 5.18 -24.56 -19.14
C SER A 208 5.92 -23.24 -18.88
N VAL A 209 6.83 -23.22 -17.91
CA VAL A 209 8.07 -22.46 -18.10
C VAL A 209 8.82 -23.21 -19.19
N ASP A 210 9.12 -22.57 -20.31
CA ASP A 210 10.00 -23.17 -21.32
C ASP A 210 11.42 -23.20 -20.76
N ASP A 211 11.64 -24.11 -19.81
CA ASP A 211 12.91 -24.41 -19.14
C ASP A 211 13.85 -25.21 -20.09
N ARG A 212 13.49 -25.28 -21.38
CA ARG A 212 14.22 -25.94 -22.47
C ARG A 212 15.24 -25.03 -23.14
N ASP A 213 15.43 -23.80 -22.67
CA ASP A 213 16.46 -22.94 -23.23
C ASP A 213 17.85 -23.42 -22.79
N GLU A 214 18.46 -24.28 -23.61
CA GLU A 214 19.84 -24.75 -23.49
C GLU A 214 20.87 -23.60 -23.45
N GLY A 215 20.45 -22.36 -23.78
CA GLY A 215 21.26 -21.15 -23.76
C GLY A 215 21.48 -20.49 -22.39
N ILE A 216 20.74 -20.88 -21.33
CA ILE A 216 20.94 -20.28 -20.00
C ILE A 216 22.16 -20.91 -19.34
N HIS A 217 23.29 -20.22 -19.45
CA HIS A 217 24.51 -20.57 -18.73
C HIS A 217 24.32 -20.26 -17.23
N PRO A 218 24.56 -21.23 -16.34
CA PRO A 218 24.49 -20.95 -14.91
C PRO A 218 25.56 -19.94 -14.53
N LEU A 219 25.13 -18.76 -14.07
CA LEU A 219 25.99 -17.64 -13.66
C LEU A 219 26.64 -17.87 -12.28
N SER A 220 26.26 -18.95 -11.59
CA SER A 220 26.84 -19.35 -10.32
C SER A 220 27.47 -20.74 -10.39
N LEU A 221 28.53 -20.93 -9.59
CA LEU A 221 29.29 -22.17 -9.51
C LEU A 221 28.42 -23.34 -9.02
N ARG A 222 27.47 -23.07 -8.11
CA ARG A 222 26.48 -24.04 -7.65
C ARG A 222 25.51 -24.45 -8.76
N GLY A 223 25.04 -23.48 -9.57
CA GLY A 223 24.21 -23.75 -10.74
C GLY A 223 24.94 -24.61 -11.80
N MET A 224 26.23 -24.34 -12.00
CA MET A 224 27.10 -25.12 -12.89
C MET A 224 27.25 -26.56 -12.40
N VAL A 225 27.52 -26.77 -11.09
CA VAL A 225 27.61 -28.11 -10.49
C VAL A 225 26.28 -28.87 -10.59
N GLY A 226 25.16 -28.21 -10.34
CA GLY A 226 23.82 -28.80 -10.49
C GLY A 226 23.55 -29.25 -11.92
N ARG A 227 23.91 -28.42 -12.92
CA ARG A 227 23.77 -28.75 -14.35
C ARG A 227 24.66 -29.92 -14.74
N LEU A 228 25.91 -29.94 -14.30
CA LEU A 228 26.86 -31.01 -14.60
C LEU A 228 26.41 -32.35 -13.99
N ARG A 229 25.91 -32.36 -12.75
CA ARG A 229 25.32 -33.56 -12.12
C ARG A 229 24.10 -34.06 -12.89
N ARG A 230 23.21 -33.16 -13.30
CA ARG A 230 22.04 -33.49 -14.12
C ARG A 230 22.45 -34.12 -15.44
N ARG A 231 23.42 -33.51 -16.16
CA ARG A 231 23.95 -34.04 -17.42
C ARG A 231 24.58 -35.41 -17.25
N LEU A 232 25.30 -35.64 -16.15
CA LEU A 232 25.86 -36.95 -15.82
C LEU A 232 24.77 -38.01 -15.57
N ALA A 233 23.67 -37.63 -14.92
CA ALA A 233 22.55 -38.53 -14.68
C ALA A 233 21.71 -38.79 -15.94
N THR A 234 21.60 -37.83 -16.86
CA THR A 234 20.79 -37.98 -18.08
C THR A 234 21.56 -38.54 -19.28
N THR A 235 22.88 -38.35 -19.32
CA THR A 235 23.76 -38.84 -20.40
C THR A 235 24.53 -40.10 -19.98
N GLY A 236 24.38 -40.53 -18.72
CA GLY A 236 24.99 -41.74 -18.16
C GLY A 236 24.16 -43.00 -18.44
N SER A 237 24.02 -43.36 -19.71
CA SER A 237 23.88 -44.72 -20.24
C SER A 237 24.45 -44.76 -21.65
#